data_AF-A0A2K3M4X2-F1
#
_entry.id   AF-A0A2K3M4X2-F1
#
_cell.length_a   1.000
_cell.length_b   1.000
_cell.length_c   1.000
_cell.angle_alpha   90.00
_cell.angle_beta   90.00
_cell.angle_gamma   90.00
#
_symmetry.space_group_name_H-M   'P 1'
#
loop_
_entity.id
_entity.type
_entity.pdbx_description
1 polymer ?
#
loop_
_entity_poly.entity_id
_entity_poly.type
_entity_poly.pdbx_seq_one_letter_code
_entity_poly.pdbx_strand_id
1 'polypeptide(L)'
;SSVKSEVGLKLSDSAMKSYFKENSSGKWEMQIPDDSIGRQSHRWPIGFITSGCVQGSKKLSAEGFCEAVLLSHLREEQWKEMLLKQRRSEIYVLVRNLKSVAYRLALASIVLEYQENDIEFL
;
A
#
# COMPACT_ATOMS: atom_id res chain seq x y z
N SER A 1 21.05 -25.47 15.23
CA SER A 1 20.38 -24.21 15.60
C SER A 1 20.66 -23.17 14.54
N SER A 2 19.72 -22.92 13.63
CA SER A 2 19.90 -21.95 12.54
C SER A 2 19.51 -20.57 13.06
N VAL A 3 20.49 -19.68 13.16
CA VAL A 3 20.28 -18.28 13.53
C VAL A 3 19.52 -17.63 12.37
N LYS A 4 18.21 -17.44 12.53
CA LYS A 4 17.43 -16.53 11.68
C LYS A 4 18.01 -15.14 11.89
N SER A 5 18.86 -14.71 10.96
CA SER A 5 19.23 -13.30 10.88
C SER A 5 17.95 -12.52 10.59
N GLU A 6 17.46 -11.76 11.57
CA GLU A 6 16.56 -10.64 11.35
C GLU A 6 17.27 -9.59 10.49
N VAL A 7 17.49 -9.89 9.22
CA VAL A 7 17.73 -8.86 8.21
C VAL A 7 16.35 -8.27 7.94
N GLY A 8 15.86 -7.49 8.91
CA GLY A 8 14.73 -6.60 8.69
C GLY A 8 15.03 -5.83 7.41
N LEU A 9 14.11 -5.86 6.46
CA LEU A 9 14.22 -5.15 5.19
C LEU A 9 14.18 -3.64 5.49
N LYS A 10 15.29 -3.10 6.02
CA LYS A 10 15.44 -1.68 6.28
C LYS A 10 15.46 -0.97 4.93
N LEU A 11 14.57 -0.01 4.81
CA LEU A 11 14.59 0.98 3.75
C LEU A 11 15.98 1.59 3.66
N SER A 12 16.51 1.76 2.44
CA SER A 12 17.70 2.59 2.29
C SER A 12 17.33 4.04 2.60
N ASP A 13 18.26 4.80 3.17
CA ASP A 13 18.04 6.22 3.49
C ASP A 13 17.62 7.03 2.25
N SER A 14 18.14 6.66 1.08
CA SER A 14 17.74 7.25 -0.20
C SER A 14 16.28 7.00 -0.56
N ALA A 15 15.79 5.78 -0.33
CA ALA A 15 14.40 5.43 -0.56
C ALA A 15 13.52 6.12 0.46
N MET A 16 13.88 6.12 1.75
CA MET A 16 13.13 6.81 2.80
C MET A 16 12.95 8.30 2.48
N LYS A 17 14.03 8.99 2.08
CA LYS A 17 14.04 10.43 1.71
C LYS A 17 13.21 10.78 0.48
N SER A 18 12.89 9.81 -0.38
CA SER A 18 12.04 10.05 -1.57
C SER A 18 10.54 10.00 -1.27
N TYR A 19 10.15 9.46 -0.12
CA TYR A 19 8.75 9.37 0.31
C TYR A 19 8.48 10.23 1.54
N PHE A 20 9.48 10.39 2.38
CA PHE A 20 9.36 11.08 3.64
C PHE A 20 10.47 12.12 3.77
N LYS A 21 10.10 13.31 4.24
CA LYS A 21 11.04 14.35 4.61
C LYS A 21 10.95 14.54 6.11
N GLU A 22 12.11 14.50 6.76
CA GLU A 22 12.20 14.91 8.16
C GLU A 22 11.94 16.41 8.26
N ASN A 23 10.94 16.79 9.03
CA ASN A 23 10.62 18.19 9.31
C ASN A 23 11.59 18.73 10.38
N SER A 24 11.54 20.04 10.65
CA SER A 24 12.41 20.70 11.64
C SER A 24 12.22 20.21 13.08
N SER A 25 11.15 19.46 13.36
CA SER A 25 10.88 18.84 14.66
C SER A 25 11.38 17.39 14.78
N GLY A 26 12.08 16.87 13.76
CA GLY A 26 12.56 15.49 13.72
C GLY A 26 11.48 14.46 13.40
N LYS A 27 10.28 14.90 12.97
CA LYS A 27 9.21 14.01 12.52
C LYS A 27 9.30 13.79 11.02
N TRP A 28 9.14 12.54 10.60
CA TRP A 28 9.11 12.19 9.19
C TRP A 28 7.70 12.34 8.64
N GLU A 29 7.52 13.22 7.66
CA GLU A 29 6.25 13.47 7.00
C GLU A 29 6.33 13.07 5.53
N MET A 30 5.22 12.61 4.98
CA MET A 30 5.18 12.24 3.57
C MET A 30 5.47 13.45 2.69
N GLN A 31 6.42 13.31 1.77
CA GLN A 31 6.77 14.34 0.82
C GLN A 31 5.74 14.39 -0.31
N ILE A 32 4.96 15.46 -0.32
CA ILE A 32 4.09 15.79 -1.46
C ILE A 32 4.94 16.64 -2.43
N PRO A 33 5.00 16.30 -3.73
CA PRO A 33 5.71 17.12 -4.69
C PRO A 33 5.14 18.55 -4.74
N ASP A 34 6.02 19.56 -4.74
CA ASP A 34 5.60 20.97 -4.82
C ASP A 34 5.44 21.45 -6.26
N ASP A 35 6.06 20.77 -7.23
CA ASP A 35 5.99 21.11 -8.64
C ASP A 35 4.70 20.59 -9.30
N SER A 36 4.26 21.28 -10.36
CA SER A 36 3.00 20.99 -11.04
C SER A 36 2.95 19.59 -11.66
N ILE A 37 4.08 19.09 -12.17
CA ILE A 37 4.19 17.78 -12.81
C ILE A 37 4.15 16.67 -11.76
N GLY A 38 4.91 16.84 -10.68
CA GLY A 38 4.92 15.95 -9.53
C GLY A 38 3.55 15.81 -8.89
N ARG A 39 2.78 16.90 -8.77
CA ARG A 39 1.41 16.85 -8.20
C ARG A 39 0.44 16.05 -9.06
N GLN A 40 0.50 16.19 -10.39
CA GLN A 40 -0.39 15.46 -11.30
C GLN A 40 -0.10 13.95 -11.34
N SER A 41 1.18 13.60 -11.22
CA SER A 41 1.65 12.21 -11.22
C SER A 41 1.65 11.58 -9.82
N HIS A 42 1.46 12.37 -8.76
CA HIS A 42 1.42 11.88 -7.39
C HIS A 42 0.27 10.87 -7.22
N ARG A 43 0.59 9.76 -6.56
CA ARG A 43 -0.36 8.70 -6.21
C ARG A 43 -0.35 8.58 -4.70
N TRP A 44 -1.47 8.91 -4.07
CA TRP A 44 -1.62 8.83 -2.62
C TRP A 44 -1.51 7.37 -2.16
N PRO A 45 -0.59 7.06 -1.23
CA PRO A 45 -0.55 5.73 -0.64
C PRO A 45 -1.78 5.55 0.26
N ILE A 46 -2.51 4.47 0.06
CA ILE A 46 -3.67 4.11 0.88
C ILE A 46 -3.33 3.05 1.94
N GLY A 47 -2.09 2.55 1.95
CA GLY A 47 -1.68 1.44 2.80
C GLY A 47 -0.22 1.04 2.58
N PHE A 48 0.20 -0.02 3.27
CA PHE A 48 1.55 -0.57 3.22
C PHE A 48 1.53 -2.10 3.24
N ILE A 49 2.49 -2.71 2.56
CA ILE A 49 2.68 -4.15 2.52
C ILE A 49 3.61 -4.54 3.68
N THR A 50 3.19 -5.51 4.47
CA THR A 50 3.98 -6.07 5.59
C THR A 50 4.63 -7.38 5.21
N SER A 51 3.97 -8.19 4.37
CA SER A 51 4.47 -9.47 3.90
C SER A 51 4.34 -9.56 2.39
N GLY A 52 5.46 -9.77 1.70
CA GLY A 52 5.51 -9.90 0.24
C GLY A 52 6.22 -11.18 -0.16
N CYS A 53 5.62 -11.95 -1.06
CA CYS A 53 6.30 -13.10 -1.66
C CYS A 53 7.30 -12.64 -2.73
N VAL A 54 8.52 -13.19 -2.69
CA VAL A 54 9.61 -12.86 -3.62
C VAL A 54 9.58 -13.72 -4.90
N GLN A 55 10.36 -13.30 -5.89
CA GLN A 55 10.57 -13.99 -7.15
C GLN A 55 10.98 -15.46 -6.93
N GLY A 56 10.25 -16.38 -7.57
CA GLY A 56 10.43 -17.84 -7.43
C GLY A 56 9.40 -18.52 -6.51
N SER A 57 8.60 -17.76 -5.78
CA SER A 57 7.45 -18.31 -5.06
C SER A 57 6.32 -18.70 -6.03
N LYS A 58 5.61 -19.79 -5.70
CA LYS A 58 4.38 -20.18 -6.42
C LYS A 58 3.19 -19.27 -6.09
N LYS A 59 3.31 -18.41 -5.07
CA LYS A 59 2.25 -17.56 -4.54
C LYS A 59 2.61 -16.09 -4.81
N LEU A 60 1.98 -15.47 -5.80
CA LEU A 60 2.14 -14.05 -6.12
C LEU A 60 1.23 -13.16 -5.26
N SER A 61 1.17 -13.43 -3.95
CA SER A 61 0.35 -12.66 -3.01
C SER A 61 1.21 -11.81 -2.09
N ALA A 62 0.72 -10.63 -1.76
CA ALA A 62 1.24 -9.79 -0.69
C ALA A 62 0.11 -9.51 0.29
N GLU A 63 0.47 -9.37 1.56
CA GLU A 63 -0.42 -9.03 2.67
C GLU A 63 0.02 -7.68 3.23
N GLY A 64 -0.95 -6.87 3.62
CA GLY A 64 -0.72 -5.50 4.05
C GLY A 64 -1.96 -4.88 4.67
N PHE A 65 -1.77 -3.68 5.21
CA PHE A 65 -2.82 -2.89 5.82
C PHE A 65 -3.10 -1.66 4.97
N CYS A 66 -4.36 -1.29 4.87
CA CYS A 66 -4.78 -0.08 4.17
C CYS A 66 -5.97 0.57 4.87
N GLU A 67 -6.13 1.88 4.63
CA GLU A 67 -7.25 2.64 5.15
C GLU A 67 -8.54 2.21 4.45
N ALA A 68 -9.50 1.71 5.23
CA ALA A 68 -10.71 1.07 4.71
C ALA A 68 -11.58 2.06 3.92
N VAL A 69 -11.68 3.30 4.40
CA VAL A 69 -12.44 4.37 3.74
C VAL A 69 -11.82 4.71 2.37
N LEU A 70 -10.50 4.81 2.27
CA LEU A 70 -9.86 5.12 0.99
C LEU A 70 -10.01 3.96 0.00
N LEU A 71 -9.93 2.73 0.50
CA LEU A 71 -10.13 1.54 -0.32
C LEU A 71 -11.59 1.43 -0.82
N SER A 72 -12.58 1.80 0.00
CA SER A 72 -14.00 1.80 -0.40
C SER A 72 -14.28 2.82 -1.50
N HIS A 73 -13.76 4.04 -1.36
CA HIS A 73 -13.88 5.08 -2.40
C HIS A 73 -13.22 4.62 -3.70
N LEU A 74 -12.03 4.03 -3.64
CA LEU A 74 -11.34 3.51 -4.82
C LEU A 74 -12.19 2.45 -5.56
N ARG A 75 -12.84 1.56 -4.81
CA ARG A 75 -13.76 0.56 -5.38
C ARG A 75 -14.96 1.20 -6.07
N GLU A 76 -15.56 2.20 -5.43
CA GLU A 76 -16.71 2.92 -5.99
C GLU A 76 -16.36 3.62 -7.30
N GLU A 77 -15.22 4.32 -7.36
CA GLU A 77 -14.76 4.95 -8.60
C GLU A 77 -14.52 3.93 -9.72
N GLN A 78 -13.92 2.78 -9.41
CA GLN A 78 -13.73 1.72 -10.41
C GLN A 78 -15.05 1.14 -10.91
N TRP A 79 -16.06 1.04 -10.06
CA TRP A 79 -17.37 0.52 -10.44
C TRP A 79 -18.20 1.49 -11.29
N LYS A 80 -17.95 2.80 -11.24
CA LYS A 80 -18.62 3.78 -12.13
C LYS A 80 -18.30 3.50 -13.59
N GLU A 81 -17.06 3.11 -13.86
CA GLU A 81 -16.56 2.82 -15.21
C GLU A 81 -16.86 1.38 -15.67
N MET A 82 -17.44 0.53 -14.80
CA MET A 82 -17.72 -0.88 -15.10
C MET A 82 -19.22 -1.17 -15.25
N LEU A 83 -19.55 -2.02 -16.22
CA LEU A 83 -20.88 -2.59 -16.36
C LEU A 83 -21.26 -3.36 -15.07
N LEU A 84 -22.52 -3.30 -14.65
CA LEU A 84 -23.01 -3.95 -13.42
C LEU A 84 -22.62 -5.44 -13.34
N LYS A 85 -22.61 -6.15 -14.47
CA LYS A 85 -22.25 -7.58 -14.57
C LYS A 85 -20.75 -7.86 -14.40
N GLN A 86 -19.91 -6.83 -14.48
CA GLN A 86 -18.45 -6.90 -14.40
C GLN A 86 -17.91 -6.34 -13.08
N ARG A 87 -18.78 -5.83 -12.21
CA ARG A 87 -18.39 -5.39 -10.86
C ARG A 87 -17.96 -6.61 -10.05
N ARG A 88 -16.64 -6.82 -9.99
CA ARG A 88 -16.03 -7.88 -9.19
C ARG A 88 -15.88 -7.44 -7.73
N SER A 89 -15.67 -8.42 -6.85
CA SER A 89 -15.32 -8.19 -5.45
C SER A 89 -13.88 -7.69 -5.30
N GLU A 90 -13.00 -7.99 -6.26
CA GLU A 90 -11.61 -7.54 -6.21
C GLU A 90 -11.45 -6.08 -6.63
N ILE A 91 -10.56 -5.36 -5.94
CA ILE A 91 -10.27 -3.95 -6.15
C ILE A 91 -8.90 -3.82 -6.80
N TYR A 92 -8.79 -3.10 -7.91
CA TYR A 92 -7.49 -2.86 -8.54
C TYR A 92 -6.70 -1.83 -7.74
N VAL A 93 -5.46 -2.14 -7.39
CA VAL A 93 -4.56 -1.23 -6.66
C VAL A 93 -3.20 -1.14 -7.35
N LEU A 94 -2.55 0.01 -7.21
CA LEU A 94 -1.16 0.17 -7.64
C LEU A 94 -0.23 -0.11 -6.46
N VAL A 95 0.67 -1.07 -6.65
CA VAL A 95 1.69 -1.45 -5.68
C VAL A 95 3.05 -0.98 -6.19
N ARG A 96 3.83 -0.35 -5.31
CA ARG A 96 5.21 0.04 -5.60
C ARG A 96 6.16 -0.57 -4.58
N ASN A 97 7.20 -1.22 -5.07
CA ASN A 97 8.33 -1.60 -4.22
C ASN A 97 9.16 -0.35 -3.93
N LEU A 98 9.54 -0.12 -2.68
CA LEU A 98 10.31 1.06 -2.27
C LEU A 98 11.68 1.19 -2.98
N LYS A 99 12.25 0.06 -3.44
CA LYS A 99 13.49 0.02 -4.24
C LYS A 99 13.27 0.21 -5.75
N SER A 100 12.03 0.47 -6.18
CA SER A 100 11.65 0.66 -7.57
C SER A 100 10.77 1.89 -7.74
N VAL A 101 10.93 2.59 -8.86
CA VAL A 101 10.02 3.68 -9.25
C VAL A 101 8.78 3.16 -9.96
N ALA A 102 8.76 1.87 -10.34
CA ALA A 102 7.68 1.27 -11.10
C ALA A 102 6.50 0.86 -10.21
N TYR A 103 5.30 1.31 -10.59
CA TYR A 103 4.05 0.78 -10.09
C TYR A 103 3.66 -0.49 -10.83
N ARG A 104 3.10 -1.45 -10.11
CA ARG A 104 2.53 -2.69 -10.65
C ARG A 104 1.07 -2.76 -10.27
N LEU A 105 0.24 -3.21 -11.20
CA LEU A 105 -1.17 -3.46 -10.93
C LEU A 105 -1.32 -4.74 -10.09
N ALA A 106 -2.15 -4.67 -9.05
CA ALA A 106 -2.51 -5.81 -8.22
C ALA A 106 -4.02 -5.82 -7.95
N LEU A 107 -4.53 -6.98 -7.53
CA LEU A 107 -5.90 -7.16 -7.04
C LEU A 107 -5.85 -7.25 -5.52
N ALA A 108 -6.60 -6.39 -4.86
CA ALA A 108 -6.79 -6.42 -3.42
C ALA A 108 -8.13 -7.10 -3.09
N SER A 109 -8.09 -8.03 -2.13
CA SER A 109 -9.25 -8.59 -1.46
C SER A 109 -9.22 -8.17 0.00
N ILE A 110 -10.36 -7.77 0.55
CA ILE A 110 -10.47 -7.40 1.96
C ILE A 110 -10.72 -8.67 2.77
N VAL A 111 -9.87 -8.93 3.74
CA VAL A 111 -10.12 -9.93 4.78
C VAL A 111 -10.45 -9.14 6.05
N LEU A 112 -11.71 -9.16 6.46
CA LEU A 112 -12.09 -8.64 7.77
C LEU A 112 -11.80 -9.74 8.79
N GLU A 113 -10.71 -9.60 9.53
CA GLU A 113 -10.51 -10.42 10.72
C GLU A 113 -11.46 -9.90 11.79
N TYR A 114 -12.48 -10.68 12.14
CA TYR A 114 -13.37 -10.36 13.24
C TYR A 114 -12.61 -10.56 14.56
N GLN A 115 -12.26 -9.49 15.26
CA GLN A 115 -11.77 -9.57 16.63
C GLN A 115 -12.87 -9.12 17.60
N GLU A 116 -13.01 -9.85 18.72
CA GLU A 116 -14.02 -9.59 19.76
C GLU A 116 -13.96 -8.14 20.27
N ASN A 117 -12.77 -7.53 20.27
CA ASN A 117 -12.52 -6.15 20.68
C ASN A 117 -13.07 -5.09 19.71
N ASP A 118 -13.33 -5.42 18.43
CA ASP A 118 -13.84 -4.44 17.45
C ASP A 118 -15.27 -4.00 17.76
N ILE A 119 -15.98 -4.76 18.62
CA ILE A 119 -17.35 -4.49 19.08
C ILE A 119 -17.35 -3.58 20.31
N GLU A 120 -16.30 -3.59 21.13
CA GLU A 120 -16.22 -2.76 22.34
C GLU A 120 -16.07 -1.25 22.03
N PHE A 121 -15.72 -0.91 20.79
CA PHE A 121 -15.54 0.46 20.33
C PHE A 121 -16.67 0.98 19.41
N LEU A 122 -17.79 0.24 19.28
CA LEU A 122 -19.04 0.67 18.62
C LEU A 122 -20.08 1.13 19.64
#